data_AF-U6DQ57-F1
#
_entry.id   AF-U6DQ57-F1
#
_cell.length_a   1.000
_cell.length_b   1.000
_cell.length_c   1.000
_cell.angle_alpha   90.00
_cell.angle_beta   90.00
_cell.angle_gamma   90.00
#
_symmetry.space_group_name_H-M   'P 1'
#
loop_
_entity.id
_entity.type
_entity.pdbx_description
1 polymer ?
#
loop_
_entity_poly.entity_id
_entity_poly.type
_entity_poly.pdbx_seq_one_letter_code
_entity_poly.pdbx_strand_id
1 'polypeptide(L)'
;HYIEKETNQCKECPPDTYLSIHQVYGKEACIPCGPGSRSTQDHSVCYSDCFFHHDKENQSLHYDFSNLSSVGSLMNGPSFTSKGTKYFHFFNISLCGHEGKKMALCTNNITDFTVKEIVAGSDDYTNLVGAYVCQSTIIPSESKGFRAALSSQSIILADTFLGVTVETTLQNINIKEEMFPVPSSQIPDVHFFYKSSTTTTSCVNGRSTAVKMRCNPTKPGAGVISVPSKCPAGTCDGCSFYFLWESAEACPLCTEHDFHEIEGACKRGVQETLYVWNEPKWCIKGVSLPEKKLSTCETVDFWLKVGAGVGAFTAVLLVALTCYFWKKNQKLEYKYSKLVMTTNSKECELPAADSCAIMEGEDNEEE
;
A
#
# COMPACT_ATOMS: atom_id res chain seq x y z
N HIS A 1 1.59 30.33 -26.14
CA HIS A 1 1.28 30.30 -27.59
C HIS A 1 2.58 30.39 -28.37
N TYR A 2 2.76 29.55 -29.39
CA TYR A 2 3.88 29.61 -30.33
C TYR A 2 3.42 30.18 -31.68
N ILE A 3 4.36 30.69 -32.47
CA ILE A 3 4.08 31.24 -33.81
C ILE A 3 4.26 30.12 -34.85
N GLU A 4 3.20 29.77 -35.56
CA GLU A 4 3.27 28.78 -36.64
C GLU A 4 4.03 29.32 -37.85
N LYS A 5 5.04 28.57 -38.34
CA LYS A 5 5.98 29.04 -39.38
C LYS A 5 5.32 29.33 -40.73
N GLU A 6 4.22 28.64 -41.05
CA GLU A 6 3.57 28.71 -42.35
C GLU A 6 2.52 29.82 -42.42
N THR A 7 1.77 30.02 -41.33
CA THR A 7 0.62 30.92 -41.27
C THR A 7 0.90 32.21 -40.50
N ASN A 8 2.01 32.27 -39.76
CA ASN A 8 2.32 33.32 -38.78
C ASN A 8 1.21 33.52 -37.73
N GLN A 9 0.35 32.51 -37.51
CA GLN A 9 -0.69 32.55 -36.50
C GLN A 9 -0.16 32.06 -35.15
N CYS A 10 -0.66 32.68 -34.08
CA CYS A 10 -0.40 32.22 -32.72
C CYS A 10 -1.27 30.99 -32.43
N LYS A 11 -0.63 29.85 -32.17
CA LYS A 11 -1.29 28.61 -31.76
C LYS A 11 -0.93 28.26 -30.33
N GLU A 12 -1.89 27.67 -29.62
CA GLU A 12 -1.69 27.21 -28.24
C GLU A 12 -0.74 26.01 -28.22
N CYS A 13 0.10 25.94 -27.17
CA CYS A 13 0.99 24.79 -27.01
C CYS A 13 0.17 23.56 -26.59
N PRO A 14 0.61 22.34 -26.93
CA PRO A 14 -0.01 21.12 -26.41
C PRO A 14 -0.01 21.06 -24.87
N PRO A 15 -0.94 20.31 -24.25
CA PRO A 15 -0.91 20.07 -22.80
C PRO A 15 0.43 19.47 -22.35
N ASP A 16 0.81 19.73 -21.10
CA ASP A 16 2.04 19.27 -20.46
C ASP A 16 3.32 19.76 -21.17
N THR A 17 3.24 20.93 -21.79
CA THR A 17 4.39 21.64 -22.38
C THR A 17 4.45 23.09 -21.89
N TYR A 18 5.66 23.67 -21.89
CA TYR A 18 5.89 25.08 -21.59
C TYR A 18 6.62 25.76 -22.76
N LEU A 19 6.41 27.07 -22.92
CA LEU A 19 7.01 27.82 -24.01
C LEU A 19 8.48 28.16 -23.73
N SER A 20 9.36 27.85 -24.68
CA SER A 20 10.77 28.27 -24.64
C SER A 20 10.92 29.77 -24.79
N ILE A 21 11.74 30.40 -23.94
CA ILE A 21 12.07 31.82 -24.02
C ILE A 21 12.96 32.12 -25.24
N HIS A 22 13.74 31.13 -25.71
CA HIS A 22 14.73 31.32 -26.76
C HIS A 22 14.22 31.05 -28.18
N GLN A 23 13.11 30.31 -28.31
CA GLN A 23 12.56 29.91 -29.60
C GLN A 23 11.04 30.02 -29.56
N VAL A 24 10.49 30.99 -30.30
CA VAL A 24 9.05 31.28 -30.34
C VAL A 24 8.36 30.75 -31.61
N TYR A 25 9.15 30.31 -32.60
CA TYR A 25 8.65 29.85 -33.91
C TYR A 25 8.62 28.32 -34.01
N GLY A 26 7.51 27.81 -34.54
CA GLY A 26 7.26 26.38 -34.73
C GLY A 26 6.78 25.67 -33.47
N LYS A 27 6.29 24.44 -33.65
CA LYS A 27 5.84 23.60 -32.53
C LYS A 27 6.99 23.21 -31.61
N GLU A 28 8.23 23.26 -32.12
CA GLU A 28 9.45 23.03 -31.36
C GLU A 28 9.70 24.08 -30.25
N ALA A 29 8.98 25.21 -30.29
CA ALA A 29 8.97 26.20 -29.22
C ALA A 29 8.34 25.66 -27.92
N CYS A 30 7.45 24.67 -28.00
CA CYS A 30 6.78 24.06 -26.86
C CYS A 30 7.62 22.88 -26.34
N ILE A 31 8.28 23.07 -25.20
CA ILE A 31 9.14 22.07 -24.58
C ILE A 31 8.29 21.21 -23.65
N PRO A 32 8.38 19.86 -23.70
CA PRO A 32 7.64 19.00 -22.79
C PRO A 32 8.11 19.19 -21.34
N CYS A 33 7.15 19.21 -20.41
CA CYS A 33 7.43 19.10 -18.99
C CYS A 33 8.07 17.74 -18.66
N GLY A 34 8.81 17.66 -17.55
CA GLY A 34 9.41 16.40 -17.13
C GLY A 34 8.39 15.36 -16.64
N PRO A 35 8.86 14.18 -16.21
CA PRO A 35 7.98 13.09 -15.81
C PRO A 35 7.05 13.51 -14.67
N GLY A 36 5.81 13.02 -14.71
CA GLY A 36 4.77 13.28 -13.70
C GLY A 36 4.45 14.76 -13.46
N SER A 37 4.76 15.63 -14.42
CA SER A 37 4.52 17.07 -14.33
C SER A 37 3.31 17.49 -15.16
N ARG A 38 2.70 18.61 -14.77
CA ARG A 38 1.64 19.31 -15.49
C ARG A 38 2.09 20.71 -15.87
N SER A 39 1.59 21.23 -16.98
CA SER A 39 1.75 22.64 -17.35
C SER A 39 0.61 23.48 -16.78
N THR A 40 0.88 24.74 -16.45
CA THR A 40 -0.17 25.72 -16.14
C THR A 40 -1.06 26.00 -17.36
N GLN A 41 -2.23 26.60 -17.13
CA GLN A 41 -3.19 26.92 -18.19
C GLN A 41 -2.59 27.85 -19.27
N ASP A 42 -1.65 28.70 -18.90
CA ASP A 42 -0.94 29.61 -19.80
C ASP A 42 0.35 28.99 -20.41
N HIS A 43 0.67 27.73 -20.09
CA HIS A 43 1.86 27.01 -20.55
C HIS A 43 3.17 27.74 -20.25
N SER A 44 3.25 28.41 -19.10
CA SER A 44 4.44 29.18 -18.70
C SER A 44 5.39 28.38 -17.82
N VAL A 45 4.86 27.54 -16.92
CA VAL A 45 5.64 26.76 -15.97
C VAL A 45 5.12 25.33 -15.83
N CYS A 46 6.05 24.42 -15.54
CA CYS A 46 5.72 23.04 -15.14
C CYS A 46 5.65 22.95 -13.62
N TYR A 47 4.70 22.18 -13.11
CA TYR A 47 4.50 21.93 -11.69
C TYR A 47 3.95 20.52 -11.46
N SER A 48 3.88 20.07 -10.20
CA SER A 48 3.17 18.84 -9.83
C SER A 48 1.80 19.19 -9.27
N ASP A 49 0.76 18.49 -9.74
CA ASP A 49 -0.62 18.60 -9.25
C ASP A 49 -0.87 17.80 -7.95
N CYS A 50 0.20 17.31 -7.30
CA CYS A 50 0.19 16.43 -6.14
C CYS A 50 -0.30 15.00 -6.39
N PHE A 51 -0.64 14.64 -7.62
CA PHE A 51 -1.00 13.27 -7.98
C PHE A 51 0.14 12.62 -8.75
N PHE A 52 0.52 11.41 -8.34
CA PHE A 52 1.53 10.66 -9.04
C PHE A 52 1.06 9.22 -9.25
N HIS A 53 1.37 8.68 -10.41
CA HIS A 53 0.97 7.34 -10.81
C HIS A 53 2.20 6.60 -11.33
N HIS A 54 2.37 5.37 -10.86
CA HIS A 54 3.46 4.51 -11.27
C HIS A 54 2.98 3.07 -11.42
N ASP A 55 3.15 2.51 -12.61
CA ASP A 55 2.89 1.11 -12.88
C ASP A 55 4.11 0.26 -12.49
N LYS A 56 3.92 -0.64 -11.53
CA LYS A 56 4.94 -1.59 -11.09
C LYS A 56 4.47 -3.01 -11.45
N GLU A 57 4.99 -3.55 -12.54
CA GLU A 57 4.71 -4.89 -13.09
C GLU A 57 3.20 -5.23 -13.21
N ASN A 58 2.55 -5.62 -12.11
CA ASN A 58 1.16 -6.05 -12.01
C ASN A 58 0.28 -5.16 -11.09
N GLN A 59 0.82 -4.08 -10.54
CA GLN A 59 0.07 -3.18 -9.65
C GLN A 59 0.32 -1.72 -10.03
N SER A 60 -0.76 -0.96 -10.21
CA SER A 60 -0.69 0.49 -10.37
C SER A 60 -0.69 1.17 -9.00
N LEU A 61 0.38 1.89 -8.70
CA LEU A 61 0.51 2.65 -7.47
C LEU A 61 0.08 4.09 -7.73
N HIS A 62 -0.99 4.51 -7.05
CA HIS A 62 -1.49 5.87 -7.10
C HIS A 62 -1.12 6.59 -5.81
N TYR A 63 -0.49 7.76 -5.91
CA TYR A 63 -0.07 8.56 -4.77
C TYR A 63 -0.84 9.88 -4.76
N ASP A 64 -1.33 10.27 -3.58
CA ASP A 64 -2.00 11.54 -3.33
C ASP A 64 -1.22 12.34 -2.29
N PHE A 65 -0.42 13.29 -2.76
CA PHE A 65 0.38 14.18 -1.92
C PHE A 65 -0.38 15.46 -1.51
N SER A 66 -1.70 15.56 -1.73
CA SER A 66 -2.46 16.80 -1.47
C SER A 66 -2.38 17.24 0.00
N ASN A 67 -2.31 16.30 0.94
CA ASN A 67 -2.12 16.58 2.37
C ASN A 67 -0.71 17.09 2.72
N LEU A 68 0.25 17.01 1.78
CA LEU A 68 1.61 17.54 1.88
C LEU A 68 1.82 18.78 0.98
N SER A 69 0.74 19.37 0.47
CA SER A 69 0.79 20.64 -0.29
C SER A 69 1.25 21.81 0.56
N SER A 70 1.00 21.77 1.87
CA SER A 70 1.52 22.76 2.81
C SER A 70 3.04 22.72 2.91
N VAL A 71 3.66 23.88 3.13
CA VAL A 71 5.12 23.99 3.27
C VAL A 71 5.62 23.14 4.44
N GLY A 72 6.53 22.21 4.14
CA GLY A 72 7.29 21.47 5.13
C GLY A 72 8.54 22.23 5.54
N SER A 73 8.86 22.22 6.83
CA SER A 73 10.03 22.94 7.37
C SER A 73 10.99 22.01 8.09
N LEU A 74 12.29 22.27 7.96
CA LEU A 74 13.35 21.56 8.66
C LEU A 74 14.35 22.56 9.23
N MET A 75 14.67 22.43 10.52
CA MET A 75 15.83 23.09 11.12
C MET A 75 16.92 22.06 11.37
N ASN A 76 18.09 22.24 10.77
CA ASN A 76 19.23 21.34 11.00
C ASN A 76 19.82 21.52 12.41
N GLY A 77 20.75 20.63 12.77
CA GLY A 77 21.55 20.77 13.98
C GLY A 77 22.42 22.05 14.00
N PRO A 78 22.97 22.41 15.16
CA PRO A 78 23.77 23.61 15.32
C PRO A 78 25.12 23.50 14.60
N SER A 79 25.47 24.55 13.88
CA SER A 79 26.78 24.74 13.26
C SER A 79 27.46 25.98 13.84
N PHE A 80 28.77 26.12 13.63
CA PHE A 80 29.55 27.23 14.19
C PHE A 80 30.41 27.88 13.11
N THR A 81 30.41 29.21 13.05
CA THR A 81 31.32 29.95 12.18
C THR A 81 32.76 29.80 12.68
N SER A 82 33.74 30.20 11.87
CA SER A 82 35.16 30.26 12.29
C SER A 82 35.41 31.14 13.52
N LYS A 83 34.49 32.07 13.81
CA LYS A 83 34.51 32.94 14.99
C LYS A 83 33.76 32.35 16.21
N GLY A 84 33.26 31.11 16.11
CA GLY A 84 32.51 30.45 17.16
C GLY A 84 31.05 30.88 17.27
N THR A 85 30.53 31.66 16.32
CA THR A 85 29.11 32.05 16.33
C THR A 85 28.25 30.86 15.93
N LYS A 86 27.34 30.45 16.82
CA LYS A 86 26.38 29.38 16.57
C LYS A 86 25.34 29.82 15.53
N TYR A 87 25.00 28.95 14.59
CA TYR A 87 23.93 29.18 13.62
C TYR A 87 23.21 27.88 13.24
N PHE A 88 22.03 28.01 12.65
CA PHE A 88 21.21 26.91 12.16
C PHE A 88 20.78 27.19 10.72
N HIS A 89 20.63 26.14 9.93
CA HIS A 89 19.96 26.25 8.65
C HIS A 89 18.50 25.83 8.79
N PHE A 90 17.62 26.69 8.29
CA PHE A 90 16.18 26.47 8.26
C PHE A 90 15.73 26.38 6.81
N PHE A 91 15.15 25.25 6.44
CA PHE A 91 14.68 24.97 5.10
C PHE A 91 13.17 24.99 5.08
N ASN A 92 12.61 25.63 4.05
CA ASN A 92 11.20 25.52 3.71
C ASN A 92 11.08 24.83 2.35
N ILE A 93 10.20 23.83 2.27
CA ILE A 93 10.01 22.94 1.13
C ILE A 93 8.54 22.91 0.76
N SER A 94 8.21 23.27 -0.48
CA SER A 94 6.90 23.16 -1.09
C SER A 94 6.99 22.14 -2.22
N LEU A 95 6.29 21.02 -2.09
CA LEU A 95 6.41 19.89 -3.03
C LEU A 95 5.63 20.10 -4.32
N CYS A 96 4.34 20.38 -4.16
CA CYS A 96 3.36 20.29 -5.23
C CYS A 96 2.16 21.19 -4.92
N GLY A 97 1.24 21.28 -5.87
CA GLY A 97 0.06 22.11 -5.76
C GLY A 97 0.33 23.55 -6.13
N HIS A 98 -0.73 24.36 -6.06
CA HIS A 98 -0.68 25.81 -6.27
C HIS A 98 -0.31 26.28 -7.70
N GLU A 99 -0.51 25.44 -8.72
CA GLU A 99 -0.34 25.84 -10.14
C GLU A 99 1.03 26.47 -10.43
N GLY A 100 2.08 25.90 -9.83
CA GLY A 100 3.46 26.37 -9.99
C GLY A 100 3.83 27.61 -9.17
N LYS A 101 2.95 28.07 -8.26
CA LYS A 101 3.30 29.12 -7.30
C LYS A 101 4.33 28.60 -6.30
N LYS A 102 5.34 29.43 -6.06
CA LYS A 102 6.48 29.17 -5.19
C LYS A 102 6.12 29.44 -3.73
N MET A 103 5.47 28.47 -3.08
CA MET A 103 4.90 28.65 -1.75
C MET A 103 5.90 28.60 -0.59
N ALA A 104 7.13 28.08 -0.80
CA ALA A 104 8.14 28.10 0.25
C ALA A 104 8.72 29.51 0.38
N LEU A 105 8.38 30.19 1.48
CA LEU A 105 8.84 31.54 1.76
C LEU A 105 10.01 31.51 2.74
N CYS A 106 11.12 32.15 2.38
CA CYS A 106 12.26 32.34 3.28
C CYS A 106 12.56 33.81 3.49
N THR A 107 12.74 34.18 4.76
CA THR A 107 12.83 35.57 5.18
C THR A 107 14.27 36.05 5.27
N ASN A 108 14.53 37.24 4.74
CA ASN A 108 15.80 37.94 4.80
C ASN A 108 15.83 38.98 5.92
N ASN A 109 16.93 39.02 6.68
CA ASN A 109 17.38 40.19 7.42
C ASN A 109 16.37 40.76 8.43
N ILE A 110 15.77 39.90 9.27
CA ILE A 110 14.83 40.32 10.34
C ILE A 110 15.45 40.07 11.72
N THR A 111 15.28 41.06 12.60
CA THR A 111 15.82 41.12 13.97
C THR A 111 14.96 40.46 15.05
N ASP A 112 13.82 39.88 14.69
CA ASP A 112 12.93 39.16 15.60
C ASP A 112 12.33 37.94 14.87
N PHE A 113 13.06 36.83 14.82
CA PHE A 113 12.58 35.60 14.21
C PHE A 113 11.66 34.85 15.18
N THR A 114 10.34 34.94 15.01
CA THR A 114 9.42 33.98 15.63
C THR A 114 8.97 32.94 14.61
N VAL A 115 9.17 31.65 14.92
CA VAL A 115 8.73 30.52 14.06
C VAL A 115 7.22 30.58 13.76
N LYS A 116 6.44 31.29 14.59
CA LYS A 116 4.99 31.48 14.43
C LYS A 116 4.60 32.56 13.41
N GLU A 117 5.43 33.57 13.13
CA GLU A 117 5.11 34.66 12.20
C GLU A 117 5.21 34.28 10.72
N ILE A 118 5.75 33.10 10.39
CA ILE A 118 5.77 32.57 9.02
C ILE A 118 4.43 31.90 8.66
N VAL A 119 3.64 31.48 9.66
CA VAL A 119 2.35 30.80 9.45
C VAL A 119 1.18 31.79 9.42
N ALA A 120 1.33 32.96 10.04
CA ALA A 120 0.35 34.04 10.01
C ALA A 120 0.88 35.17 9.13
N GLY A 121 0.32 35.30 7.92
CA GLY A 121 0.70 36.32 6.95
C GLY A 121 0.79 37.70 7.58
N SER A 122 2.01 38.19 7.76
CA SER A 122 2.30 39.59 8.04
C SER A 122 2.63 40.28 6.72
N ASP A 123 2.02 41.43 6.50
CA ASP A 123 1.93 42.18 5.23
C ASP A 123 3.25 42.80 4.71
N ASP A 124 4.42 42.33 5.13
CA ASP A 124 5.71 42.90 4.73
C ASP A 124 6.46 42.03 3.70
N TYR A 125 5.94 42.04 2.46
CA TYR A 125 6.45 41.25 1.33
C TYR A 125 7.85 41.66 0.83
N THR A 126 8.44 42.73 1.34
CA THR A 126 9.73 43.25 0.82
C THR A 126 10.94 42.41 1.21
N ASN A 127 10.83 41.60 2.26
CA ASN A 127 11.93 40.80 2.82
C ASN A 127 11.77 39.28 2.61
N LEU A 128 10.78 38.85 1.84
CA LEU A 128 10.46 37.43 1.62
C LEU A 128 10.90 36.97 0.24
N VAL A 129 11.51 35.78 0.19
CA VAL A 129 11.91 35.13 -1.05
C VAL A 129 11.09 33.86 -1.24
N GLY A 130 10.31 33.80 -2.31
CA GLY A 130 9.49 32.65 -2.68
C GLY A 130 10.22 31.66 -3.58
N ALA A 131 10.21 30.39 -3.20
CA ALA A 131 10.83 29.28 -3.93
C ALA A 131 9.98 27.99 -3.82
N TYR A 132 10.41 26.91 -4.50
CA TYR A 132 9.97 25.56 -4.14
C TYR A 132 10.76 25.07 -2.93
N VAL A 133 12.06 25.33 -2.91
CA VAL A 133 12.92 25.08 -1.74
C VAL A 133 13.80 26.29 -1.50
N CYS A 134 13.80 26.77 -0.27
CA CYS A 134 14.65 27.87 0.16
C CYS A 134 15.27 27.56 1.53
N GLN A 135 16.35 28.27 1.83
CA GLN A 135 17.12 28.15 3.05
C GLN A 135 17.30 29.52 3.69
N SER A 136 17.08 29.64 4.99
CA SER A 136 17.45 30.79 5.83
C SER A 136 18.50 30.37 6.85
N THR A 137 19.45 31.24 7.15
CA THR A 137 20.41 31.01 8.24
C THR A 137 19.99 31.76 9.49
N ILE A 138 19.69 31.02 10.54
CA ILE A 138 19.21 31.54 11.83
C ILE A 138 20.38 31.58 12.81
N ILE A 139 20.69 32.77 13.32
CA ILE A 139 21.70 33.00 14.35
C ILE A 139 20.96 33.33 15.66
N PRO A 140 20.94 32.44 16.66
CA PRO A 140 20.29 32.72 17.93
C PRO A 140 21.01 33.86 18.68
N SER A 141 20.24 34.72 19.36
CA SER A 141 20.80 35.75 20.24
C SER A 141 21.23 35.13 21.59
N GLU A 142 22.40 35.52 22.08
CA GLU A 142 22.99 35.00 23.34
C GLU A 142 22.10 35.26 24.57
N SER A 143 21.31 36.35 24.59
CA SER A 143 20.55 36.77 25.77
C SER A 143 19.07 36.36 25.78
N LYS A 144 18.46 36.07 24.63
CA LYS A 144 17.01 35.81 24.49
C LYS A 144 16.68 34.48 23.77
N GLY A 145 17.68 33.69 23.41
CA GLY A 145 17.50 32.43 22.69
C GLY A 145 16.88 32.64 21.29
N PHE A 146 16.06 31.69 20.84
CA PHE A 146 15.42 31.75 19.52
C PHE A 146 14.39 32.88 19.37
N ARG A 147 13.92 33.51 20.47
CA ARG A 147 12.94 34.60 20.45
C ARG A 147 13.50 35.96 20.01
N ALA A 148 14.79 36.03 19.72
CA ALA A 148 15.43 37.20 19.12
C ALA A 148 16.50 36.75 18.13
N ALA A 149 16.27 35.61 17.47
CA ALA A 149 17.21 35.10 16.50
C ALA A 149 17.21 35.99 15.25
N LEU A 150 18.39 36.18 14.67
CA LEU A 150 18.57 36.93 13.45
C LEU A 150 18.51 35.97 12.26
N SER A 151 17.64 36.23 11.29
CA SER A 151 17.73 35.55 9.99
C SER A 151 18.69 36.33 9.11
N SER A 152 19.90 35.83 8.94
CA SER A 152 20.92 36.45 8.09
C SER A 152 21.03 35.64 6.80
N GLN A 153 20.52 36.21 5.70
CA GLN A 153 20.66 35.69 4.32
C GLN A 153 19.81 34.45 4.00
N SER A 154 18.82 34.64 3.13
CA SER A 154 18.04 33.61 2.49
C SER A 154 18.65 33.24 1.15
N ILE A 155 18.53 31.96 0.81
CA ILE A 155 19.11 31.35 -0.37
C ILE A 155 18.02 30.56 -1.07
N ILE A 156 17.83 30.83 -2.37
CA ILE A 156 16.98 30.01 -3.23
C ILE A 156 17.75 28.75 -3.60
N LEU A 157 17.24 27.59 -3.19
CA LEU A 157 17.80 26.29 -3.54
C LEU A 157 17.11 25.68 -4.76
N ALA A 158 15.83 26.00 -4.95
CA ALA A 158 15.02 25.51 -6.06
C ALA A 158 13.88 26.46 -6.40
N ASP A 159 13.80 26.91 -7.65
CA ASP A 159 12.73 27.77 -8.15
C ASP A 159 12.09 27.27 -9.45
N THR A 160 12.62 26.16 -9.98
CA THR A 160 12.16 25.49 -11.19
C THR A 160 11.91 24.02 -10.87
N PHE A 161 10.71 23.53 -11.18
CA PHE A 161 10.37 22.11 -11.05
C PHE A 161 10.83 21.35 -12.29
N LEU A 162 11.50 20.21 -12.10
CA LEU A 162 11.99 19.37 -13.19
C LEU A 162 11.09 18.17 -13.44
N GLY A 163 10.53 17.58 -12.40
CA GLY A 163 9.65 16.42 -12.51
C GLY A 163 9.61 15.56 -11.26
N VAL A 164 8.73 14.57 -11.29
CA VAL A 164 8.54 13.56 -10.26
C VAL A 164 8.64 12.16 -10.86
N THR A 165 9.44 11.29 -10.23
CA THR A 165 9.67 9.92 -10.71
C THR A 165 10.12 9.02 -9.54
N VAL A 166 9.99 7.71 -9.70
CA VAL A 166 10.57 6.73 -8.77
C VAL A 166 12.05 6.46 -9.04
N GLU A 167 12.56 6.87 -10.21
CA GLU A 167 13.97 6.75 -10.57
C GLU A 167 14.82 7.65 -9.66
N THR A 168 16.02 7.18 -9.30
CA THR A 168 16.95 7.91 -8.44
C THR A 168 17.72 9.01 -9.17
N THR A 169 17.62 9.05 -10.50
CA THR A 169 18.32 10.00 -11.36
C THR A 169 17.35 10.73 -12.27
N LEU A 170 17.46 12.05 -12.34
CA LEU A 170 16.79 12.85 -13.36
C LEU A 170 17.74 13.95 -13.84
N GLN A 171 17.97 14.00 -15.16
CA GLN A 171 18.96 14.89 -15.79
C GLN A 171 20.35 14.71 -15.15
N ASN A 172 20.91 15.74 -14.53
CA ASN A 172 22.24 15.71 -13.87
C ASN A 172 22.16 15.53 -12.34
N ILE A 173 20.98 15.21 -11.80
CA ILE A 173 20.75 15.05 -10.37
C ILE A 173 20.65 13.56 -10.07
N ASN A 174 21.51 13.06 -9.18
CA ASN A 174 21.55 11.65 -8.79
C ASN A 174 21.44 11.52 -7.26
N ILE A 175 20.43 10.77 -6.80
CA ILE A 175 20.24 10.38 -5.40
C ILE A 175 20.91 9.02 -5.17
N LYS A 176 22.14 9.02 -4.65
CA LYS A 176 22.84 7.82 -4.21
C LYS A 176 22.07 7.12 -3.08
N GLU A 177 21.89 5.80 -3.19
CA GLU A 177 21.15 5.00 -2.21
C GLU A 177 21.73 5.08 -0.78
N GLU A 178 23.05 5.16 -0.66
CA GLU A 178 23.78 5.28 0.60
C GLU A 178 23.61 6.61 1.35
N MET A 179 22.92 7.61 0.76
CA MET A 179 22.67 8.89 1.43
C MET A 179 21.58 8.80 2.50
N PHE A 180 20.66 7.85 2.36
CA PHE A 180 19.51 7.70 3.24
C PHE A 180 19.41 6.27 3.79
N PRO A 181 18.71 6.05 4.91
CA PRO A 181 18.43 4.70 5.39
C PRO A 181 17.75 3.85 4.31
N VAL A 182 18.03 2.55 4.31
CA VAL A 182 17.37 1.59 3.41
C VAL A 182 15.85 1.61 3.70
N PRO A 183 14.98 1.64 2.67
CA PRO A 183 13.55 1.58 2.88
C PRO A 183 13.16 0.26 3.56
N SER A 184 12.25 0.33 4.52
CA SER A 184 11.72 -0.85 5.23
C SER A 184 10.54 -1.50 4.51
N SER A 185 10.01 -0.87 3.47
CA SER A 185 8.83 -1.31 2.72
C SER A 185 9.18 -1.71 1.29
N GLN A 186 8.29 -2.47 0.66
CA GLN A 186 8.39 -2.83 -0.76
C GLN A 186 7.83 -1.74 -1.70
N ILE A 187 7.35 -0.64 -1.11
CA ILE A 187 6.82 0.53 -1.83
C ILE A 187 8.00 1.38 -2.29
N PRO A 188 8.07 1.74 -3.59
CA PRO A 188 9.14 2.60 -4.08
C PRO A 188 9.02 4.01 -3.51
N ASP A 189 10.17 4.60 -3.20
CA ASP A 189 10.27 6.01 -2.83
C ASP A 189 9.99 6.88 -4.08
N VAL A 190 9.27 7.99 -3.91
CA VAL A 190 8.95 8.93 -4.99
C VAL A 190 9.85 10.16 -4.86
N HIS A 191 10.51 10.56 -5.94
CA HIS A 191 11.50 11.63 -5.93
C HIS A 191 11.00 12.85 -6.70
N PHE A 192 10.97 14.00 -6.02
CA PHE A 192 10.71 15.30 -6.64
C PHE A 192 12.04 15.99 -6.93
N PHE A 193 12.26 16.38 -8.19
CA PHE A 193 13.47 17.03 -8.63
C PHE A 193 13.23 18.50 -8.98
N TYR A 194 14.13 19.34 -8.52
CA TYR A 194 14.09 20.77 -8.73
C TYR A 194 15.47 21.33 -9.05
N LYS A 195 15.46 22.53 -9.65
CA LYS A 195 16.66 23.30 -9.97
C LYS A 195 16.46 24.76 -9.61
N SER A 196 17.56 25.44 -9.30
CA SER A 196 17.60 26.90 -9.21
C SER A 196 18.10 27.50 -10.53
N SER A 197 17.36 28.49 -11.04
CA SER A 197 17.77 29.33 -12.16
C SER A 197 18.98 30.22 -11.82
N THR A 198 19.22 30.48 -10.53
CA THR A 198 20.31 31.34 -10.04
C THR A 198 21.63 30.59 -10.03
N THR A 199 22.56 31.02 -10.87
CA THR A 199 23.93 30.50 -10.90
C THR A 199 24.84 31.28 -9.94
N THR A 200 25.89 30.63 -9.45
CA THR A 200 26.91 31.25 -8.59
C THR A 200 28.29 30.87 -9.08
N THR A 201 29.34 31.56 -8.61
CA THR A 201 30.73 31.23 -8.94
C THR A 201 31.11 29.79 -8.56
N SER A 202 30.53 29.26 -7.48
CA SER A 202 30.71 27.87 -7.04
C SER A 202 29.80 26.89 -7.78
N CYS A 203 28.56 27.28 -8.09
CA CYS A 203 27.57 26.44 -8.76
C CYS A 203 27.21 27.04 -10.13
N VAL A 204 28.05 26.76 -11.13
CA VAL A 204 27.91 27.30 -12.51
C VAL A 204 26.61 26.88 -13.20
N ASN A 205 26.10 25.70 -12.86
CA ASN A 205 24.86 25.14 -13.42
C ASN A 205 23.61 25.47 -12.58
N GLY A 206 23.75 26.31 -11.56
CA GLY A 206 22.75 26.53 -10.53
C GLY A 206 22.78 25.45 -9.45
N ARG A 207 21.96 25.62 -8.41
CA ARG A 207 21.76 24.61 -7.37
C ARG A 207 20.71 23.59 -7.81
N SER A 208 20.85 22.37 -7.32
CA SER A 208 19.94 21.26 -7.59
C SER A 208 19.38 20.76 -6.26
N THR A 209 18.08 20.49 -6.22
CA THR A 209 17.43 19.95 -5.03
C THR A 209 16.62 18.72 -5.38
N ALA A 210 16.76 17.65 -4.60
CA ALA A 210 15.93 16.47 -4.70
C ALA A 210 15.28 16.15 -3.36
N VAL A 211 13.96 15.97 -3.38
CA VAL A 211 13.17 15.59 -2.21
C VAL A 211 12.66 14.17 -2.40
N LYS A 212 13.12 13.27 -1.54
CA LYS A 212 12.78 11.86 -1.53
C LYS A 212 11.60 11.62 -0.59
N MET A 213 10.45 11.33 -1.16
CA MET A 213 9.23 10.97 -0.42
C MET A 213 9.24 9.48 -0.10
N ARG A 214 9.08 9.16 1.18
CA ARG A 214 9.06 7.79 1.67
C ARG A 214 7.80 7.49 2.46
N CYS A 215 7.10 6.44 2.05
CA CYS A 215 5.94 5.91 2.75
C CYS A 215 6.35 5.37 4.13
N ASN A 216 5.81 5.99 5.18
CA ASN A 216 5.98 5.51 6.56
C ASN A 216 4.65 5.67 7.34
N PRO A 217 3.84 4.59 7.45
CA PRO A 217 2.54 4.63 8.15
C PRO A 217 2.62 5.03 9.63
N THR A 218 3.80 4.93 10.25
CA THR A 218 4.01 5.33 11.66
C THR A 218 4.14 6.84 11.85
N LYS A 219 4.25 7.61 10.76
CA LYS A 219 4.45 9.08 10.75
C LYS A 219 3.23 9.78 10.12
N PRO A 220 2.12 9.98 10.86
CA PRO A 220 0.91 10.58 10.31
C PRO A 220 1.08 12.07 9.96
N GLY A 221 0.19 12.60 9.10
CA GLY A 221 0.14 14.02 8.73
C GLY A 221 1.35 14.45 7.90
N ALA A 222 1.95 15.60 8.22
CA ALA A 222 3.12 16.09 7.51
C ALA A 222 4.38 15.23 7.72
N GLY A 223 4.39 14.30 8.69
CA GLY A 223 5.53 13.43 8.93
C GLY A 223 6.80 14.15 9.38
N VAL A 224 7.96 13.69 8.92
CA VAL A 224 9.28 14.22 9.32
C VAL A 224 10.19 14.40 8.09
N ILE A 225 10.87 15.53 8.04
CA ILE A 225 11.89 15.84 7.02
C ILE A 225 13.26 15.67 7.66
N SER A 226 14.21 15.08 6.93
CA SER A 226 15.58 14.88 7.37
C SER A 226 16.58 15.08 6.21
N VAL A 227 17.84 15.27 6.57
CA VAL A 227 18.97 15.38 5.63
C VAL A 227 19.84 14.12 5.69
N PRO A 228 20.65 13.84 4.66
CA PRO A 228 21.59 12.72 4.67
C PRO A 228 22.52 12.76 5.88
N SER A 229 22.79 11.60 6.49
CA SER A 229 23.70 11.49 7.64
C SER A 229 25.13 11.92 7.31
N LYS A 230 25.58 11.66 6.07
CA LYS A 230 26.89 12.09 5.56
C LYS A 230 26.95 13.59 5.28
N CYS A 231 25.81 14.26 5.09
CA CYS A 231 25.71 15.67 4.71
C CYS A 231 24.74 16.42 5.66
N PRO A 232 25.12 16.68 6.92
CA PRO A 232 24.23 17.29 7.92
C PRO A 232 23.82 18.74 7.60
N ALA A 233 24.46 19.39 6.63
CA ALA A 233 24.05 20.68 6.09
C ALA A 233 22.97 20.58 5.00
N GLY A 234 22.51 19.37 4.66
CA GLY A 234 21.63 19.09 3.52
C GLY A 234 22.36 18.96 2.18
N THR A 235 23.65 19.30 2.15
CA THR A 235 24.53 19.25 0.97
C THR A 235 25.95 18.86 1.37
N CYS A 236 26.68 18.22 0.46
CA CYS A 236 28.09 17.87 0.63
C CYS A 236 29.03 18.68 -0.29
N ASP A 237 28.52 19.23 -1.39
CA ASP A 237 29.27 20.01 -2.39
C ASP A 237 28.88 21.51 -2.40
N GLY A 238 27.84 21.90 -1.67
CA GLY A 238 27.30 23.26 -1.65
C GLY A 238 26.35 23.59 -2.80
N CYS A 239 26.16 22.67 -3.74
CA CYS A 239 25.35 22.86 -4.94
C CYS A 239 24.16 21.89 -5.03
N SER A 240 24.31 20.68 -4.52
CA SER A 240 23.33 19.60 -4.57
C SER A 240 22.74 19.37 -3.18
N PHE A 241 21.43 19.55 -3.06
CA PHE A 241 20.68 19.43 -1.81
C PHE A 241 19.74 18.24 -1.86
N TYR A 242 19.75 17.44 -0.78
CA TYR A 242 18.94 16.22 -0.70
C TYR A 242 18.16 16.20 0.61
N PHE A 243 16.89 15.86 0.52
CA PHE A 243 15.99 15.74 1.67
C PHE A 243 15.25 14.40 1.61
N LEU A 244 15.06 13.77 2.77
CA LEU A 244 14.17 12.63 2.94
C LEU A 244 12.95 13.09 3.73
N TRP A 245 11.78 12.94 3.15
CA TRP A 245 10.51 13.28 3.75
C TRP A 245 9.71 11.99 3.99
N GLU A 246 9.66 11.56 5.25
CA GLU A 246 8.93 10.36 5.67
C GLU A 246 7.56 10.73 6.20
N SER A 247 6.50 10.20 5.59
CA SER A 247 5.12 10.42 6.03
C SER A 247 4.21 9.25 5.64
N ALA A 248 3.13 9.05 6.38
CA ALA A 248 2.02 8.20 6.00
C ALA A 248 1.32 8.71 4.73
N GLU A 249 1.30 10.04 4.51
CA GLU A 249 0.74 10.68 3.30
C GLU A 249 1.62 10.47 2.06
N ALA A 250 2.84 9.93 2.22
CA ALA A 250 3.68 9.51 1.10
C ALA A 250 3.44 8.04 0.68
N CYS A 251 2.46 7.37 1.30
CA CYS A 251 2.02 6.03 0.92
C CYS A 251 1.04 6.07 -0.24
N PRO A 252 1.01 5.01 -1.09
CA PRO A 252 0.02 4.90 -2.14
C PRO A 252 -1.39 4.74 -1.58
N LEU A 253 -2.38 5.05 -2.41
CA LEU A 253 -3.80 4.82 -2.15
C LEU A 253 -4.08 3.32 -2.04
N CYS A 254 -4.90 2.93 -1.06
CA CYS A 254 -5.28 1.53 -0.92
C CYS A 254 -6.14 1.07 -2.10
N THR A 255 -5.88 -0.15 -2.54
CA THR A 255 -6.55 -0.87 -3.62
C THR A 255 -7.17 -2.17 -3.10
N GLU A 256 -7.96 -2.86 -3.93
CA GLU A 256 -8.53 -4.16 -3.57
C GLU A 256 -7.48 -5.26 -3.32
N HIS A 257 -6.26 -5.07 -3.82
CA HIS A 257 -5.14 -5.99 -3.57
C HIS A 257 -4.56 -5.86 -2.16
N ASP A 258 -4.90 -4.80 -1.44
CA ASP A 258 -4.34 -4.48 -0.12
C ASP A 258 -5.15 -5.09 1.04
N PHE A 259 -6.31 -5.69 0.78
CA PHE A 259 -7.10 -6.43 1.76
C PHE A 259 -7.45 -7.83 1.26
N HIS A 260 -7.71 -8.75 2.18
CA HIS A 260 -8.19 -10.09 1.89
C HIS A 260 -9.47 -10.38 2.67
N GLU A 261 -10.25 -11.34 2.18
CA GLU A 261 -11.44 -11.82 2.86
C GLU A 261 -11.12 -12.98 3.80
N ILE A 262 -11.78 -12.97 4.95
CA ILE A 262 -11.72 -14.02 5.97
C ILE A 262 -13.14 -14.54 6.13
N GLU A 263 -13.32 -15.79 5.72
CA GLU A 263 -14.58 -16.49 5.89
C GLU A 263 -14.78 -16.92 7.34
N GLY A 264 -15.88 -16.48 7.95
CA GLY A 264 -16.30 -16.92 9.27
C GLY A 264 -16.85 -18.35 9.27
N ALA A 265 -17.11 -18.88 10.47
CA ALA A 265 -17.75 -20.18 10.62
C ALA A 265 -19.25 -20.12 10.28
N CYS A 266 -19.76 -21.16 9.60
CA CYS A 266 -21.19 -21.32 9.34
C CYS A 266 -21.96 -21.56 10.64
N LYS A 267 -22.79 -20.59 11.06
CA LYS A 267 -23.63 -20.69 12.27
C LYS A 267 -25.09 -20.53 11.90
N ARG A 268 -25.92 -21.53 12.21
CA ARG A 268 -27.37 -21.52 11.95
C ARG A 268 -27.74 -21.22 10.49
N GLY A 269 -26.96 -21.73 9.55
CA GLY A 269 -27.19 -21.54 8.11
C GLY A 269 -26.67 -20.22 7.53
N VAL A 270 -26.01 -19.39 8.35
CA VAL A 270 -25.43 -18.10 7.92
C VAL A 270 -23.93 -18.09 8.18
N GLN A 271 -23.16 -17.65 7.18
CA GLN A 271 -21.72 -17.44 7.23
C GLN A 271 -21.44 -15.95 7.06
N GLU A 272 -20.58 -15.41 7.92
CA GLU A 272 -20.17 -14.00 7.90
C GLU A 272 -18.75 -13.92 7.34
N THR A 273 -18.59 -13.28 6.17
CA THR A 273 -17.28 -13.00 5.57
C THR A 273 -16.86 -11.58 5.96
N LEU A 274 -15.69 -11.47 6.57
CA LEU A 274 -15.08 -10.22 7.00
C LEU A 274 -13.92 -9.86 6.06
N TYR A 275 -13.69 -8.58 5.86
CA TYR A 275 -12.53 -8.09 5.09
C TYR A 275 -11.50 -7.54 6.06
N VAL A 276 -10.21 -7.85 5.84
CA VAL A 276 -9.10 -7.42 6.70
C VAL A 276 -7.94 -6.93 5.84
N TRP A 277 -7.31 -5.83 6.24
CA TRP A 277 -6.11 -5.32 5.57
C TRP A 277 -4.94 -6.31 5.67
N ASN A 278 -4.08 -6.34 4.65
CA ASN A 278 -2.84 -7.09 4.68
C ASN A 278 -1.86 -6.44 5.69
N GLU A 279 -1.19 -7.27 6.49
CA GLU A 279 -0.18 -6.81 7.44
C GLU A 279 1.24 -7.04 6.89
N PRO A 280 2.14 -6.04 6.95
CA PRO A 280 1.92 -4.64 7.34
C PRO A 280 1.19 -3.80 6.26
N LYS A 281 0.30 -2.90 6.70
CA LYS A 281 -0.46 -2.01 5.81
C LYS A 281 0.43 -0.86 5.28
N TRP A 282 0.73 -0.88 3.98
CA TRP A 282 1.56 0.13 3.30
C TRP A 282 0.77 1.06 2.36
N CYS A 283 -0.46 1.37 2.71
CA CYS A 283 -1.33 2.25 1.94
C CYS A 283 -2.17 3.14 2.86
N ILE A 284 -2.62 4.29 2.35
CA ILE A 284 -3.50 5.22 3.07
C ILE A 284 -4.59 5.74 2.12
N LYS A 285 -5.80 6.01 2.62
CA LYS A 285 -6.95 6.44 1.79
C LYS A 285 -7.24 5.43 0.66
N GLY A 286 -7.91 5.85 -0.40
CA GLY A 286 -8.32 4.98 -1.50
C GLY A 286 -9.60 4.21 -1.15
N VAL A 287 -9.61 2.90 -1.41
CA VAL A 287 -10.76 2.05 -1.08
C VAL A 287 -10.90 1.89 0.43
N SER A 288 -12.14 1.91 0.93
CA SER A 288 -12.46 1.52 2.30
C SER A 288 -12.67 0.00 2.38
N LEU A 289 -12.51 -0.57 3.58
CA LEU A 289 -12.93 -1.96 3.80
C LEU A 289 -14.40 -2.11 3.40
N PRO A 290 -14.73 -3.11 2.56
CA PRO A 290 -16.12 -3.42 2.25
C PRO A 290 -16.89 -3.80 3.52
N GLU A 291 -18.20 -3.57 3.50
CA GLU A 291 -19.08 -4.06 4.56
C GLU A 291 -19.07 -5.59 4.60
N LYS A 292 -19.32 -6.13 5.80
CA LYS A 292 -19.39 -7.58 6.00
C LYS A 292 -20.44 -8.23 5.11
N LYS A 293 -20.09 -9.36 4.52
CA LYS A 293 -20.98 -10.12 3.63
C LYS A 293 -21.60 -11.28 4.39
N LEU A 294 -22.93 -11.40 4.31
CA LEU A 294 -23.68 -12.53 4.87
C LEU A 294 -24.05 -13.49 3.74
N SER A 295 -23.55 -14.71 3.78
CA SER A 295 -23.87 -15.79 2.85
C SER A 295 -24.62 -16.92 3.55
N THR A 296 -25.48 -17.62 2.80
CA THR A 296 -26.12 -18.85 3.29
C THR A 296 -25.15 -20.01 3.15
N CYS A 297 -25.03 -20.83 4.20
CA CYS A 297 -24.08 -21.94 4.24
C CYS A 297 -24.75 -23.20 4.80
N GLU A 298 -24.31 -24.38 4.36
CA GLU A 298 -24.72 -25.65 4.95
C GLU A 298 -23.68 -26.13 5.96
N THR A 299 -24.10 -26.40 7.18
CA THR A 299 -23.21 -26.97 8.21
C THR A 299 -22.99 -28.46 7.92
N VAL A 300 -21.72 -28.89 7.83
CA VAL A 300 -21.32 -30.32 7.75
C VAL A 300 -21.89 -31.15 8.92
N ASP A 301 -22.21 -30.49 10.03
CA ASP A 301 -22.86 -31.06 11.22
C ASP A 301 -24.23 -31.71 10.93
N PHE A 302 -24.95 -31.26 9.89
CA PHE A 302 -26.19 -31.91 9.44
C PHE A 302 -25.90 -33.30 8.85
N TRP A 303 -24.94 -33.38 7.92
CA TRP A 303 -24.54 -34.65 7.30
C TRP A 303 -23.91 -35.62 8.30
N LEU A 304 -23.17 -35.11 9.29
CA LEU A 304 -22.60 -35.92 10.37
C LEU A 304 -23.69 -36.50 11.29
N LYS A 305 -24.71 -35.72 11.66
CA LYS A 305 -25.86 -36.20 12.45
C LYS A 305 -26.70 -37.22 11.70
N VAL A 306 -26.93 -36.99 10.40
CA VAL A 306 -27.64 -37.95 9.54
C VAL A 306 -26.83 -39.24 9.41
N GLY A 307 -25.53 -39.15 9.14
CA GLY A 307 -24.62 -40.30 9.07
C GLY A 307 -24.56 -41.10 10.37
N ALA A 308 -24.44 -40.44 11.51
CA ALA A 308 -24.45 -41.09 12.82
C ALA A 308 -25.81 -41.76 13.12
N GLY A 309 -26.92 -41.12 12.74
CA GLY A 309 -28.26 -41.68 12.88
C GLY A 309 -28.47 -42.95 12.07
N VAL A 310 -28.06 -42.94 10.79
CA VAL A 310 -28.12 -44.12 9.92
C VAL A 310 -27.19 -45.23 10.43
N GLY A 311 -25.98 -44.88 10.88
CA GLY A 311 -25.03 -45.82 11.47
C GLY A 311 -25.58 -46.50 12.73
N ALA A 312 -26.17 -45.74 13.65
CA ALA A 312 -26.78 -46.29 14.86
C ALA A 312 -27.98 -47.20 14.53
N PHE A 313 -28.84 -46.78 13.59
CA PHE A 313 -30.02 -47.56 13.19
C PHE A 313 -29.64 -48.91 12.55
N THR A 314 -28.64 -48.90 11.67
CA THR A 314 -28.13 -50.13 11.03
C THR A 314 -27.49 -51.09 12.03
N ALA A 315 -26.73 -50.58 12.99
CA ALA A 315 -26.15 -51.40 14.06
C ALA A 315 -27.24 -52.09 14.91
N VAL A 316 -28.29 -51.36 15.31
CA VAL A 316 -29.42 -51.92 16.06
C VAL A 316 -30.16 -52.98 15.25
N LEU A 317 -30.39 -52.74 13.96
CA LEU A 317 -31.01 -53.71 13.06
C LEU A 317 -30.20 -55.01 12.96
N LEU A 318 -28.87 -54.91 12.83
CA LEU A 318 -28.00 -56.08 12.77
C LEU A 318 -28.03 -56.89 14.08
N VAL A 319 -28.05 -56.22 15.23
CA VAL A 319 -28.19 -56.88 16.55
C VAL A 319 -29.57 -57.55 16.68
N ALA A 320 -30.64 -56.89 16.23
CA ALA A 320 -31.98 -57.48 16.27
C ALA A 320 -32.09 -58.70 15.34
N LEU A 321 -31.53 -58.65 14.13
CA LEU A 321 -31.50 -59.76 13.19
C LEU A 321 -30.67 -60.93 13.71
N THR A 322 -29.48 -60.68 14.26
CA THR A 322 -28.66 -61.72 14.87
C THR A 322 -29.39 -62.39 16.04
N CYS A 323 -30.00 -61.62 16.95
CA CYS A 323 -30.85 -62.16 18.02
C CYS A 323 -32.07 -62.94 17.49
N TYR A 324 -32.72 -62.47 16.42
CA TYR A 324 -33.84 -63.16 15.79
C TYR A 324 -33.42 -64.50 15.20
N PHE A 325 -32.31 -64.52 14.45
CA PHE A 325 -31.75 -65.76 13.91
C PHE A 325 -31.30 -66.69 15.02
N TRP A 326 -30.70 -66.20 16.09
CA TRP A 326 -30.31 -67.02 17.24
C TRP A 326 -31.52 -67.67 17.92
N LYS A 327 -32.59 -66.91 18.15
CA LYS A 327 -33.85 -67.42 18.72
C LYS A 327 -34.56 -68.38 17.78
N LYS A 328 -34.53 -68.13 16.46
CA LYS A 328 -35.09 -69.02 15.45
C LYS A 328 -34.28 -70.32 15.34
N ASN A 329 -32.96 -70.25 15.45
CA ASN A 329 -32.07 -71.41 15.42
C ASN A 329 -32.23 -72.27 16.69
N GLN A 330 -32.34 -71.66 17.87
CA GLN A 330 -32.75 -72.38 19.09
C GLN A 330 -34.13 -73.02 18.95
N LYS A 331 -35.10 -72.35 18.31
CA LYS A 331 -36.43 -72.92 18.06
C LYS A 331 -36.36 -74.10 17.07
N LEU A 332 -35.42 -74.09 16.13
CA LEU A 332 -35.15 -75.21 15.24
C LEU A 332 -34.47 -76.35 16.02
N GLU A 333 -33.40 -76.11 16.79
CA GLU A 333 -32.77 -77.15 17.64
C GLU A 333 -33.74 -77.74 18.67
N TYR A 334 -34.64 -76.94 19.24
CA TYR A 334 -35.70 -77.45 20.13
C TYR A 334 -36.70 -78.35 19.38
N LYS A 335 -36.98 -78.07 18.09
CA LYS A 335 -37.84 -78.93 17.27
C LYS A 335 -37.12 -80.19 16.76
N TYR A 336 -35.83 -80.12 16.44
CA TYR A 336 -35.02 -81.29 16.05
C TYR A 336 -34.71 -82.20 17.24
N SER A 337 -34.36 -81.66 18.43
CA SER A 337 -34.17 -82.48 19.65
C SER A 337 -35.46 -83.12 20.14
N LYS A 338 -36.61 -82.44 20.00
CA LYS A 338 -37.91 -83.04 20.31
C LYS A 338 -38.29 -84.16 19.33
N LEU A 339 -37.89 -84.09 18.05
CA LEU A 339 -38.06 -85.20 17.11
C LEU A 339 -37.11 -86.37 17.43
N VAL A 340 -35.83 -86.09 17.73
CA VAL A 340 -34.82 -87.10 18.08
C VAL A 340 -35.10 -87.80 19.42
N MET A 341 -35.76 -87.13 20.37
CA MET A 341 -36.25 -87.77 21.61
C MET A 341 -37.52 -88.61 21.39
N THR A 342 -38.39 -88.26 20.44
CA THR A 342 -39.57 -89.09 20.11
C THR A 342 -39.27 -90.25 19.16
N THR A 343 -38.19 -90.20 18.37
CA THR A 343 -37.75 -91.32 17.53
C THR A 343 -36.88 -92.31 18.30
N ASN A 344 -36.05 -91.86 19.27
CA ASN A 344 -35.25 -92.77 20.10
C ASN A 344 -36.03 -93.50 21.22
N SER A 345 -37.26 -93.07 21.55
CA SER A 345 -38.06 -93.75 22.59
C SER A 345 -38.99 -94.83 22.05
N LYS A 346 -38.94 -95.15 20.75
CA LYS A 346 -39.89 -96.10 20.14
C LYS A 346 -39.29 -97.11 19.16
N GLU A 347 -37.98 -97.35 19.19
CA GLU A 347 -37.37 -98.46 18.45
C GLU A 347 -36.19 -99.07 19.22
N CYS A 348 -36.48 -100.00 20.14
CA CYS A 348 -35.54 -101.05 20.54
C CYS A 348 -36.28 -102.18 21.29
N GLU A 349 -37.05 -102.98 20.56
CA GLU A 349 -37.27 -104.40 20.85
C GLU A 349 -37.56 -105.11 19.51
N LEU A 350 -36.64 -105.97 19.09
CA LEU A 350 -36.70 -106.90 17.95
C LEU A 350 -37.57 -108.13 18.33
N PRO A 351 -38.15 -108.94 17.40
CA PRO A 351 -37.38 -109.52 16.29
C PRO A 351 -38.11 -109.90 14.97
N ALA A 352 -37.24 -110.29 14.02
CA ALA A 352 -37.37 -111.33 12.98
C ALA A 352 -38.12 -111.04 11.67
N ALA A 353 -37.33 -111.15 10.58
CA ALA A 353 -37.53 -111.85 9.30
C ALA A 353 -38.90 -111.68 8.59
N ASP A 354 -39.01 -111.48 7.29
CA ASP A 354 -38.38 -112.26 6.23
C ASP A 354 -38.81 -111.66 4.85
N SER A 355 -37.96 -111.89 3.84
CA SER A 355 -38.31 -112.19 2.43
C SER A 355 -39.15 -111.25 1.54
N CYS A 356 -38.53 -110.90 0.38
CA CYS A 356 -39.08 -110.75 -0.98
C CYS A 356 -40.16 -109.65 -1.22
N ALA A 357 -40.38 -109.04 -2.38
CA ALA A 357 -40.01 -109.20 -3.79
C ALA A 357 -40.42 -107.85 -4.46
N ILE A 358 -39.58 -107.23 -5.30
CA ILE A 358 -39.65 -107.24 -6.78
C ILE A 358 -40.75 -106.35 -7.39
N MET A 359 -40.28 -105.54 -8.36
CA MET A 359 -40.95 -104.91 -9.53
C MET A 359 -41.82 -103.69 -9.28
N GLU A 360 -41.40 -102.55 -9.83
CA GLU A 360 -41.86 -101.96 -11.11
C GLU A 360 -42.68 -100.73 -10.69
N GLY A 361 -42.49 -99.55 -11.23
CA GLY A 361 -42.14 -99.18 -12.59
C GLY A 361 -43.01 -97.97 -12.90
N GLU A 362 -42.48 -97.09 -13.75
CA GLU A 362 -43.18 -95.95 -14.36
C GLU A 362 -43.61 -94.82 -13.40
N ASP A 363 -43.58 -93.56 -13.80
CA ASP A 363 -42.88 -92.78 -14.81
C ASP A 363 -43.43 -91.36 -14.58
N ASN A 364 -42.73 -90.37 -15.14
CA ASN A 364 -43.28 -89.07 -15.52
C ASN A 364 -43.70 -88.11 -14.39
N GLU A 365 -43.62 -86.80 -14.53
CA GLU A 365 -43.07 -85.83 -15.50
C GLU A 365 -43.27 -84.47 -14.79
N GLU A 366 -42.50 -83.46 -15.19
CA GLU A 366 -42.91 -82.04 -15.38
C GLU A 366 -43.67 -81.32 -14.23
N GLU A 367 -43.24 -80.19 -13.68
CA GLU A 367 -42.65 -78.94 -14.23
C GLU A 367 -41.73 -78.27 -13.20
#